data_AF-A0A4W5QMD8-F1
#
_entry.id   AF-A0A4W5QMD8-F1
#
_cell.length_a   1.000
_cell.length_b   1.000
_cell.length_c   1.000
_cell.angle_alpha   90.00
_cell.angle_beta   90.00
_cell.angle_gamma   90.00
#
_symmetry.space_group_name_H-M   'P 1'
#
loop_
_entity.id
_entity.type
_entity.pdbx_description
1 polymer ?
#
loop_
_entity_poly.entity_id
_entity_poly.type
_entity_poly.pdbx_seq_one_letter_code
_entity_poly.pdbx_strand_id
1 'polypeptide(L)'
;GLTFNWGELLGWSAVIGSCDWSVCLPLSGVVWTSIYDTIYAHQDKDDDIRVGVKSTELRFQEHTNPWLSGFMMAIMLRLVVSGFNAEQTLPYYATLSTVAIHLT
;
A
#
# COMPACT_ATOMS: atom_id res chain seq x y z
N GLY A 1 7.77 -5.18 1.66
CA GLY A 1 6.58 -4.57 2.30
C GLY A 1 6.65 -4.48 3.81
N LEU A 2 6.34 -5.57 4.52
CA LEU A 2 6.11 -5.54 5.99
C LEU A 2 7.27 -4.97 6.82
N THR A 3 8.52 -5.27 6.45
CA THR A 3 9.71 -4.80 7.16
C THR A 3 9.89 -3.27 7.14
N PHE A 4 9.58 -2.63 6.02
CA PHE A 4 9.73 -1.19 5.86
C PHE A 4 8.56 -0.39 6.46
N ASN A 5 7.37 -0.99 6.50
CA ASN A 5 6.16 -0.31 6.94
C ASN A 5 5.95 -0.30 8.46
N TRP A 6 6.91 -0.82 9.24
CA TRP A 6 6.97 -0.60 10.69
C TRP A 6 6.97 0.89 11.06
N GLY A 7 7.39 1.77 10.14
CA GLY A 7 7.33 3.22 10.29
C GLY A 7 5.93 3.76 10.62
N GLU A 8 4.84 3.12 10.17
CA GLU A 8 3.48 3.55 10.54
C GLU A 8 3.22 3.34 12.05
N LEU A 9 3.61 2.19 12.60
CA LEU A 9 3.49 1.87 14.03
C LEU A 9 4.38 2.77 14.90
N LEU A 10 5.64 2.92 14.46
CA LEU A 10 6.64 3.73 15.16
C LEU A 10 6.28 5.20 15.12
N GLY A 11 5.82 5.71 13.97
CA GLY A 11 5.39 7.09 13.81
C GLY A 11 4.19 7.42 14.70
N TRP A 12 3.18 6.55 14.71
CA TRP A 12 2.01 6.74 15.58
C TRP A 12 2.40 6.72 17.07
N SER A 13 3.10 5.67 17.50
CA SER A 13 3.51 5.52 18.90
C SER A 13 4.46 6.63 19.37
N ALA A 14 5.31 7.17 18.51
CA ALA A 14 6.19 8.29 18.83
C ALA A 14 5.42 9.59 19.10
N VAL A 15 4.28 9.83 18.43
CA VAL A 15 3.49 11.05 18.61
C VAL A 15 2.44 10.91 19.72
N ILE A 16 1.74 9.78 19.76
CA ILE A 16 0.60 9.55 20.68
C ILE A 16 1.05 8.92 22.01
N GLY A 17 2.24 8.29 22.05
CA GLY A 17 2.76 7.59 23.23
C GLY A 17 2.17 6.18 23.43
N SER A 18 1.33 5.71 22.52
CA SER A 18 0.75 4.37 22.52
C SER A 18 0.45 3.92 21.09
N CYS A 19 0.21 2.62 20.88
CA CYS A 19 -0.19 2.10 19.58
C CYS A 19 -1.71 1.83 19.59
N ASP A 20 -2.48 2.68 18.91
CA ASP A 20 -3.88 2.37 18.62
C ASP A 20 -3.91 1.43 17.42
N TRP A 21 -4.16 0.16 17.68
CA TRP A 21 -4.21 -0.88 16.67
C TRP A 21 -5.32 -0.66 15.64
N SER A 22 -6.41 0.03 15.98
CA SER A 22 -7.49 0.32 15.02
C SER A 22 -7.04 1.31 13.93
N VAL A 23 -6.14 2.22 14.28
CA VAL A 23 -5.54 3.20 13.35
C VAL A 23 -4.37 2.59 12.59
N CYS A 24 -3.59 1.74 13.27
CA CYS A 24 -2.31 1.23 12.79
C CYS A 24 -2.41 -0.08 11.98
N LEU A 25 -3.28 -1.02 12.35
CA LEU A 25 -3.44 -2.31 11.66
C LEU A 25 -3.94 -2.25 10.20
N PRO A 26 -4.63 -1.19 9.75
CA PRO A 26 -4.87 -1.00 8.32
C PRO A 26 -3.59 -1.09 7.49
N LEU A 27 -2.39 -0.82 8.04
CA LEU A 27 -1.09 -1.08 7.41
C LEU A 27 -1.04 -0.70 5.92
N SER A 28 -1.55 0.50 5.61
CA SER A 28 -1.76 0.97 4.23
C SER A 28 -0.49 0.92 3.41
N GLY A 29 0.65 1.26 4.01
CA GLY A 29 1.94 1.26 3.37
C GLY A 29 2.40 -0.13 2.92
N VAL A 30 1.92 -1.21 3.54
CA VAL A 30 2.22 -2.57 3.07
C VAL A 30 1.60 -2.83 1.70
N VAL A 31 0.36 -2.35 1.50
CA VAL A 31 -0.32 -2.45 0.21
C VAL A 31 0.33 -1.52 -0.81
N TRP A 32 0.76 -0.33 -0.40
CA TRP A 32 1.57 0.55 -1.24
C TRP A 32 2.83 -0.14 -1.76
N THR A 33 3.55 -0.85 -0.87
CA THR A 33 4.74 -1.60 -1.28
C THR A 33 4.44 -2.67 -2.31
N SER A 34 3.34 -3.40 -2.15
CA SER A 34 2.94 -4.40 -3.15
C SER A 34 2.69 -3.78 -4.53
N ILE A 35 2.23 -2.53 -4.61
CA ILE A 35 1.99 -1.83 -5.88
C ILE A 35 3.31 -1.55 -6.58
N TYR A 36 4.21 -0.79 -5.96
CA TYR A 36 5.44 -0.41 -6.65
C TYR A 36 6.39 -1.60 -6.85
N ASP A 37 6.43 -2.58 -5.92
CA ASP A 37 7.19 -3.82 -6.10
C ASP A 37 6.68 -4.59 -7.34
N THR A 38 5.36 -4.62 -7.56
CA THR A 38 4.78 -5.28 -8.74
C THR A 38 5.14 -4.53 -10.03
N ILE A 39 5.16 -3.20 -10.02
CA ILE A 39 5.57 -2.40 -11.18
C ILE A 39 7.06 -2.64 -11.49
N TYR A 40 7.93 -2.65 -10.48
CA TYR A 40 9.35 -2.90 -10.68
C TYR A 40 9.65 -4.34 -11.10
N ALA A 41 8.87 -5.34 -10.65
CA ALA A 41 9.03 -6.72 -11.08
C ALA A 41 8.89 -6.92 -12.61
N HIS A 42 8.26 -5.99 -13.34
CA HIS A 42 8.21 -6.06 -14.80
C HIS A 42 9.56 -5.76 -15.45
N GLN A 43 10.38 -4.94 -14.81
CA GLN A 43 11.72 -4.57 -15.29
C GLN A 43 12.71 -5.71 -15.03
N ASP A 44 12.52 -6.45 -13.96
CA ASP A 44 13.41 -7.54 -13.55
C ASP A 44 13.03 -8.91 -14.15
N LYS A 45 12.01 -8.97 -15.02
CA LYS A 45 11.41 -10.21 -15.52
C LYS A 45 12.43 -11.19 -16.11
N ASP A 46 13.28 -10.72 -17.03
CA ASP A 46 14.25 -11.59 -17.70
C ASP A 46 15.30 -12.14 -16.73
N ASP A 47 15.71 -11.33 -15.76
CA ASP A 47 16.70 -11.71 -14.76
C ASP A 47 16.10 -12.64 -13.69
N ASP A 48 14.86 -12.41 -13.28
CA ASP A 48 14.10 -13.31 -12.41
C ASP A 48 13.95 -14.69 -13.03
N ILE A 49 13.66 -14.76 -14.34
CA ILE A 49 13.58 -16.04 -15.08
C ILE A 49 14.94 -16.75 -15.08
N ARG A 50 16.03 -16.02 -15.35
CA ARG A 50 17.39 -16.59 -15.42
C ARG A 50 17.86 -17.16 -14.08
N VAL A 51 17.52 -16.48 -12.98
CA VAL A 51 17.94 -16.85 -11.62
C VAL A 51 16.92 -17.79 -10.94
N GLY A 52 15.72 -17.95 -11.51
CA GLY A 52 14.66 -18.81 -10.98
C GLY A 52 13.89 -18.19 -9.81
N VAL A 53 13.84 -16.87 -9.73
CA VAL A 53 13.09 -16.11 -8.72
C VAL A 53 11.59 -16.16 -9.05
N LYS A 54 10.74 -16.28 -8.02
CA LYS A 54 9.27 -16.30 -8.19
C LYS A 54 8.67 -14.92 -7.94
N SER A 55 8.80 -14.00 -8.90
CA SER A 55 8.28 -12.64 -8.78
C SER A 55 6.79 -12.50 -9.09
N THR A 56 6.21 -11.36 -8.70
CA THR A 56 4.81 -11.01 -8.94
C THR A 56 4.51 -10.87 -10.42
N GLU A 57 5.46 -10.38 -11.23
CA GLU A 57 5.31 -10.33 -12.68
C GLU A 57 5.14 -11.74 -13.28
N LEU A 58 5.95 -12.70 -12.85
CA LEU A 58 5.80 -14.09 -13.29
C LEU A 58 4.51 -14.74 -12.78
N ARG A 59 3.93 -14.23 -11.70
CA ARG A 59 2.68 -14.73 -11.13
C ARG A 59 1.44 -14.12 -11.80
N PHE A 60 1.47 -12.83 -12.10
CA PHE A 60 0.32 -12.07 -12.60
C PHE A 60 0.27 -12.03 -14.12
N GLN A 61 1.42 -12.13 -14.81
CA GLN A 61 1.50 -12.21 -16.27
C GLN A 61 0.68 -11.07 -16.92
N GLU A 62 -0.22 -11.38 -17.84
CA GLU A 62 -1.06 -10.38 -18.52
C GLU A 62 -2.13 -9.73 -17.61
N HIS A 63 -2.32 -10.24 -16.39
CA HIS A 63 -3.33 -9.74 -15.45
C HIS A 63 -2.80 -8.72 -14.45
N THR A 64 -1.58 -8.19 -14.63
CA THR A 64 -1.01 -7.18 -13.74
C THR A 64 -1.96 -5.99 -13.53
N ASN A 65 -2.56 -5.45 -14.58
CA ASN A 65 -3.41 -4.25 -14.49
C ASN A 65 -4.59 -4.45 -13.50
N PRO A 66 -5.43 -5.49 -13.62
CA PRO A 66 -6.45 -5.81 -12.62
C PRO A 66 -5.92 -5.96 -11.19
N TRP A 67 -4.75 -6.58 -10.99
CA TRP A 67 -4.15 -6.73 -9.67
C TRP A 67 -3.71 -5.38 -9.08
N LEU A 68 -3.08 -4.53 -9.88
CA LEU A 68 -2.70 -3.18 -9.48
C LEU A 68 -3.94 -2.36 -9.12
N SER A 69 -5.01 -2.40 -9.91
CA SER A 69 -6.28 -1.75 -9.57
C SER A 69 -6.86 -2.26 -8.25
N GLY A 70 -6.80 -3.57 -8.00
CA GLY A 70 -7.20 -4.16 -6.72
C GLY A 70 -6.37 -3.67 -5.53
N PHE A 71 -5.06 -3.56 -5.68
CA PHE A 71 -4.19 -3.01 -4.65
C PHE A 71 -4.43 -1.51 -4.41
N MET A 72 -4.65 -0.74 -5.48
CA MET A 72 -5.02 0.69 -5.38
C MET A 72 -6.33 0.86 -4.60
N MET A 73 -7.36 0.06 -4.90
CA MET A 73 -8.61 0.09 -4.12
C MET A 73 -8.37 -0.29 -2.65
N ALA A 74 -7.54 -1.31 -2.41
CA ALA A 74 -7.25 -1.78 -1.05
C ALA A 74 -6.49 -0.74 -0.20
N ILE A 75 -5.51 -0.02 -0.76
CA ILE A 75 -4.82 1.05 -0.03
C ILE A 75 -5.77 2.20 0.29
N MET A 76 -6.62 2.61 -0.66
CA MET A 76 -7.60 3.67 -0.43
C MET A 76 -8.57 3.33 0.69
N LEU A 77 -9.11 2.10 0.70
CA LEU A 77 -9.99 1.63 1.77
C LEU A 77 -9.28 1.64 3.13
N ARG A 78 -8.03 1.16 3.18
CA ARG A 78 -7.24 1.12 4.43
C ARG A 78 -6.96 2.52 4.97
N LEU A 79 -6.66 3.48 4.10
CA LEU A 79 -6.49 4.88 4.47
C LEU A 79 -7.80 5.52 4.96
N VAL A 80 -8.94 5.20 4.36
CA VAL A 80 -10.25 5.65 4.86
C VAL A 80 -10.50 5.10 6.27
N VAL A 81 -10.30 3.80 6.49
CA VAL A 81 -10.50 3.16 7.80
C VAL A 81 -9.58 3.75 8.86
N SER A 82 -8.28 3.91 8.54
CA SER A 82 -7.31 4.51 9.45
C SER A 82 -7.68 5.96 9.80
N GLY A 83 -8.05 6.77 8.80
CA GLY A 83 -8.46 8.15 9.00
C GLY A 83 -9.76 8.29 9.82
N PHE A 84 -10.71 7.39 9.61
CA PHE A 84 -11.94 7.34 10.39
C PHE A 84 -11.66 7.02 11.87
N ASN A 85 -10.85 5.98 12.13
CA ASN A 85 -10.48 5.58 13.49
C ASN A 85 -9.61 6.63 14.19
N ALA A 86 -8.85 7.43 13.44
CA ALA A 86 -8.03 8.53 13.97
C ALA A 86 -8.78 9.88 14.00
N GLU A 87 -10.11 9.88 13.86
CA GLU A 87 -10.97 11.07 13.88
C GLU A 87 -10.46 12.21 12.97
N GLN A 88 -9.95 11.85 11.79
CA GLN A 88 -9.37 12.82 10.87
C GLN A 88 -10.42 13.80 10.30
N THR A 89 -9.95 14.97 9.87
CA THR A 89 -10.80 16.08 9.42
C THR A 89 -10.79 16.25 7.91
N LEU A 90 -11.57 17.22 7.41
CA LEU A 90 -11.78 17.47 5.98
C LEU A 90 -10.49 17.55 5.14
N PRO A 91 -9.38 18.18 5.56
CA PRO A 91 -8.15 18.22 4.77
C PRO A 91 -7.62 16.83 4.41
N TYR A 92 -7.67 15.88 5.34
CA TYR A 92 -7.25 14.50 5.12
C TYR A 92 -8.06 13.84 3.99
N TYR A 93 -9.39 13.92 4.09
CA TYR A 93 -10.30 13.31 3.11
C TYR A 93 -10.29 14.05 1.77
N ALA A 94 -10.03 15.37 1.75
CA ALA A 94 -9.84 16.12 0.53
C ALA A 94 -8.61 15.62 -0.23
N THR A 95 -7.46 15.48 0.44
CA THR A 95 -6.25 14.91 -0.16
C THR A 95 -6.48 13.48 -0.65
N LEU A 96 -7.14 12.65 0.17
CA LEU A 96 -7.45 11.27 -0.22
C LEU A 96 -8.34 11.23 -1.47
N SER A 97 -9.33 12.13 -1.57
CA SER A 97 -10.20 12.21 -2.75
C SER A 97 -9.44 12.65 -4.00
N THR A 98 -8.52 13.63 -3.88
CA THR A 98 -7.64 14.04 -5.00
C THR A 98 -6.77 12.89 -5.48
N VAL A 99 -6.19 12.12 -4.55
CA VAL A 99 -5.40 10.93 -4.89
C VAL A 99 -6.28 9.88 -5.58
N ALA A 100 -7.50 9.62 -5.09
CA ALA A 100 -8.44 8.69 -5.71
C ALA A 100 -8.74 9.05 -7.17
N ILE A 101 -9.01 10.34 -7.42
CA ILE A 101 -9.31 10.85 -8.76
C ILE A 101 -8.09 10.72 -9.69
N HIS A 102 -6.88 10.96 -9.19
CA HIS A 102 -5.66 10.80 -9.98
C HIS A 102 -5.39 9.34 -10.39
N LEU A 103 -5.81 8.39 -9.56
CA LEU A 103 -5.60 6.96 -9.76
C LEU A 103 -6.70 6.28 -10.60
N THR A 104 -7.74 7.03 -11.00
CA THR A 104 -8.84 6.55 -11.87
C THR A 104 -8.53 6.87 -13.33
#